data_AF-A0A554XHD5-F1
#
_entry.id   AF-A0A554XHD5-F1
#
_cell.length_a   1.000
_cell.length_b   1.000
_cell.length_c   1.000
_cell.angle_alpha   90.00
_cell.angle_beta   90.00
_cell.angle_gamma   90.00
#
_symmetry.space_group_name_H-M   'P 1'
#
loop_
_entity.id
_entity.type
_entity.pdbx_description
1 polymer ?
#
loop_
_entity_poly.entity_id
_entity_poly.type
_entity_poly.pdbx_seq_one_letter_code
_entity_poly.pdbx_strand_id
1 'polypeptide(L)'
;MTSIPPLAPLEPLLAGTLALLHYHAVRDADRPLCPYAAHKLSRNLQRLADHPAISEALAIVLHRLSRDWLQRAAVAGCAEAPDAEGPTALPPLH
;
A
#
# COMPACT_ATOMS: atom_id res chain seq x y z
N MET A 1 28.44 19.31 3.11
CA MET A 1 27.33 19.09 2.15
C MET A 1 27.54 17.73 1.52
N THR A 2 26.77 16.72 1.93
CA THR A 2 26.86 15.36 1.38
C THR A 2 26.12 15.33 0.05
N SER A 3 26.86 15.19 -1.05
CA SER A 3 26.30 14.98 -2.38
C SER A 3 25.63 13.60 -2.42
N ILE A 4 24.30 13.56 -2.50
CA ILE A 4 23.56 12.32 -2.68
C ILE A 4 23.74 11.88 -4.14
N PRO A 5 24.25 10.67 -4.42
CA PRO A 5 24.43 10.21 -5.78
C PRO A 5 23.07 9.99 -6.46
N PRO A 6 22.91 10.35 -7.74
CA PRO A 6 21.68 10.12 -8.48
C PRO A 6 21.42 8.63 -8.66
N LEU A 7 20.18 8.18 -8.44
CA LEU A 7 19.75 6.79 -8.63
C LEU A 7 19.49 6.42 -10.10
N ALA A 8 19.69 7.36 -11.03
CA ALA A 8 19.35 7.24 -12.45
C ALA A 8 19.63 5.86 -13.10
N PRO A 9 20.78 5.18 -12.91
CA PRO A 9 21.01 3.86 -13.52
C PRO A 9 20.15 2.74 -12.91
N LEU A 10 19.66 2.89 -11.68
CA LEU A 10 18.88 1.89 -10.95
C LEU A 10 17.37 2.14 -11.00
N GLU A 11 16.92 3.32 -11.41
CA GLU A 11 15.49 3.65 -11.46
C GLU A 11 14.65 2.71 -12.34
N PRO A 12 15.10 2.26 -13.52
CA PRO A 12 14.34 1.28 -14.31
C PRO A 12 14.16 -0.06 -13.57
N LEU A 13 15.19 -0.52 -12.85
CA LEU A 13 15.14 -1.74 -12.04
C LEU A 13 14.19 -1.56 -10.85
N LEU A 14 14.26 -0.42 -10.19
CA LEU A 14 13.37 -0.07 -9.08
C LEU A 14 11.91 -0.02 -9.55
N ALA A 15 11.63 0.68 -10.66
CA ALA A 15 10.31 0.77 -11.26
C ALA A 15 9.76 -0.61 -11.66
N GLY A 16 10.58 -1.42 -12.34
CA GLY A 16 10.21 -2.79 -12.72
C GLY A 16 9.92 -3.69 -11.52
N THR A 17 10.74 -3.61 -10.47
CA THR A 17 10.55 -4.37 -9.22
C THR A 17 9.24 -3.96 -8.54
N LEU A 18 8.98 -2.65 -8.43
CA LEU A 18 7.73 -2.15 -7.84
C LEU A 18 6.50 -2.57 -8.65
N ALA A 19 6.59 -2.54 -9.98
CA ALA A 19 5.50 -2.99 -10.85
C ALA A 19 5.19 -4.48 -10.64
N LEU A 20 6.20 -5.34 -10.55
CA LEU A 20 6.04 -6.78 -10.28
C LEU A 20 5.42 -7.03 -8.90
N LEU A 21 5.95 -6.39 -7.86
CA LEU A 21 5.42 -6.53 -6.50
C LEU A 21 3.97 -6.04 -6.40
N HIS A 22 3.66 -4.91 -7.04
CA HIS A 22 2.28 -4.41 -7.12
C HIS A 22 1.37 -5.41 -7.83
N TYR A 23 1.77 -5.92 -9.01
CA TYR A 23 1.00 -6.92 -9.75
C TYR A 23 0.72 -8.17 -8.90
N HIS A 24 1.74 -8.71 -8.24
CA HIS A 24 1.56 -9.89 -7.37
C HIS A 24 0.62 -9.60 -6.21
N ALA A 25 0.76 -8.45 -5.55
CA ALA A 25 -0.06 -8.09 -4.40
C ALA A 25 -1.50 -7.70 -4.79
N VAL A 26 -1.75 -7.36 -6.06
CA VAL A 26 -3.09 -7.05 -6.60
C VAL A 26 -3.78 -8.29 -7.15
N ARG A 27 -3.02 -9.23 -7.72
CA ARG A 27 -3.55 -10.44 -8.37
C ARG A 27 -4.03 -11.49 -7.37
N ASP A 28 -3.43 -11.54 -6.19
CA ASP A 28 -3.83 -12.46 -5.12
C ASP A 28 -5.17 -12.00 -4.50
N ALA A 29 -6.26 -12.24 -5.23
CA ALA A 29 -7.62 -11.86 -4.83
C ALA A 29 -8.19 -12.76 -3.72
N ASP A 30 -7.60 -13.93 -3.52
CA ASP A 30 -8.01 -14.89 -2.49
C ASP A 30 -7.49 -14.51 -1.11
N ARG A 31 -6.49 -13.62 -1.04
CA ARG A 31 -5.94 -13.12 0.21
C ARG A 31 -6.57 -11.78 0.62
N PRO A 32 -7.24 -11.70 1.78
CA PRO A 32 -7.78 -10.43 2.25
C PRO A 32 -6.64 -9.43 2.47
N LEU A 33 -6.85 -8.23 1.93
CA LEU A 33 -5.88 -7.14 2.01
C LEU A 33 -5.90 -6.55 3.42
N CYS A 34 -4.78 -6.66 4.15
CA CYS A 34 -4.65 -6.03 5.46
C CYS A 34 -4.63 -4.48 5.31
N PRO A 35 -5.65 -3.75 5.83
CA PRO A 35 -5.75 -2.30 5.65
C PRO A 35 -4.53 -1.54 6.20
N TYR A 36 -4.03 -1.98 7.35
CA TYR A 36 -2.86 -1.39 8.01
C TYR A 36 -1.59 -1.53 7.17
N ALA A 37 -1.35 -2.72 6.57
CA ALA A 37 -0.20 -2.95 5.73
C ALA A 37 -0.26 -2.11 4.44
N ALA A 38 -1.44 -2.02 3.82
CA ALA A 38 -1.66 -1.19 2.64
C ALA A 38 -1.45 0.31 2.93
N HIS A 39 -1.93 0.80 4.07
CA HIS A 39 -1.69 2.18 4.49
C HIS A 39 -0.21 2.47 4.73
N LYS A 40 0.52 1.55 5.39
CA LYS A 40 1.99 1.66 5.56
C LYS A 40 2.72 1.69 4.22
N LEU A 41 2.34 0.83 3.29
CA LEU A 41 2.93 0.78 1.96
C LEU A 41 2.71 2.10 1.21
N SER A 42 1.49 2.64 1.22
CA SER A 42 1.18 3.95 0.67
C SER A 42 2.11 5.06 1.22
N ARG A 43 2.30 5.11 2.55
CA ARG A 43 3.19 6.09 3.18
C ARG A 43 4.66 5.91 2.80
N ASN A 44 5.14 4.68 2.67
CA ASN A 44 6.51 4.42 2.25
C ASN A 44 6.75 4.83 0.79
N LEU A 45 5.79 4.56 -0.10
CA LEU A 45 5.85 4.99 -1.49
C LEU A 45 5.86 6.51 -1.62
N GLN A 46 5.05 7.21 -0.82
CA GLN A 46 5.04 8.67 -0.77
C GLN A 46 6.41 9.21 -0.32
N ARG A 47 6.97 8.68 0.78
CA ARG A 47 8.30 9.08 1.26
C ARG A 47 9.41 8.81 0.24
N LEU A 48 9.30 7.72 -0.51
CA LEU A 48 10.24 7.40 -1.57
C LEU A 48 10.10 8.39 -2.74
N ALA A 49 8.88 8.77 -3.12
CA ALA A 49 8.63 9.77 -4.15
C ALA A 49 9.22 11.14 -3.80
N ASP A 50 9.16 11.51 -2.51
CA ASP A 50 9.70 12.78 -2.00
C ASP A 50 11.24 12.77 -1.83
N HIS A 51 11.91 11.64 -2.13
CA HIS A 51 13.35 11.51 -1.94
C HIS A 51 14.14 12.23 -3.04
N PRO A 52 15.14 13.08 -2.70
CA PRO A 52 15.82 13.95 -3.67
C PRO A 52 16.66 13.22 -4.73
N ALA A 53 16.96 11.93 -4.53
CA ALA A 53 17.69 11.10 -5.49
C ALA A 53 16.80 10.44 -6.55
N ILE A 54 15.48 10.59 -6.44
CA ILE A 54 14.49 10.02 -7.35
C ILE A 54 14.16 11.05 -8.43
N SER A 55 14.15 10.61 -9.69
CA SER A 55 13.74 11.44 -10.81
C SER A 55 12.27 11.83 -10.71
N GLU A 56 11.93 12.97 -11.32
CA GLU A 56 10.55 13.44 -11.39
C GLU A 56 9.61 12.40 -12.02
N ALA A 57 10.07 11.71 -13.07
CA ALA A 57 9.30 10.67 -13.75
C ALA A 57 8.94 9.51 -12.81
N LEU A 58 9.92 9.02 -12.03
CA LEU A 58 9.67 7.94 -11.08
C LEU A 58 8.86 8.43 -9.87
N ALA A 59 9.08 9.66 -9.40
CA ALA A 59 8.27 10.26 -8.33
C ALA A 59 6.79 10.30 -8.70
N ILE A 60 6.43 10.67 -9.94
CA ILE A 60 5.05 10.64 -10.44
C ILE A 60 4.45 9.23 -10.34
N VAL A 61 5.20 8.20 -10.75
CA VAL A 61 4.75 6.80 -10.67
C VAL A 61 4.54 6.38 -9.21
N LEU A 62 5.47 6.72 -8.33
CA LEU A 62 5.40 6.40 -6.90
C LEU A 62 4.22 7.09 -6.20
N HIS A 63 3.93 8.35 -6.52
CA HIS A 63 2.75 9.04 -6.01
C HIS A 63 1.44 8.37 -6.46
N ARG A 64 1.35 7.96 -7.72
CA ARG A 64 0.17 7.24 -8.23
C ARG A 64 -0.02 5.92 -7.49
N LEU A 65 1.05 5.11 -7.37
CA LEU A 65 1.01 3.87 -6.61
C LEU A 65 0.64 4.11 -5.14
N SER A 66 1.17 5.16 -4.51
CA SER A 66 0.84 5.53 -3.13
C SER A 66 -0.67 5.80 -2.96
N ARG A 67 -1.29 6.51 -3.90
CA ARG A 67 -2.73 6.78 -3.89
C ARG A 67 -3.57 5.52 -4.10
N ASP A 68 -3.16 4.65 -5.02
CA ASP A 68 -3.86 3.39 -5.29
C ASP A 68 -3.87 2.49 -4.04
N TRP A 69 -2.73 2.38 -3.35
CA TRP A 69 -2.62 1.63 -2.10
C TRP A 69 -3.41 2.25 -0.95
N LEU A 70 -3.49 3.59 -0.89
CA LEU A 70 -4.32 4.27 0.11
C LEU A 70 -5.81 4.00 -0.12
N GLN A 71 -6.27 4.05 -1.36
CA GLN A 71 -7.66 3.73 -1.72
C GLN A 71 -7.99 2.28 -1.38
N ARG A 72 -7.08 1.33 -1.70
CA ARG A 72 -7.23 -0.07 -1.31
C ARG A 72 -7.34 -0.27 0.20
N ALA A 73 -6.51 0.44 0.97
CA ALA A 73 -6.58 0.40 2.43
C ALA A 73 -7.95 0.88 2.95
N ALA A 74 -8.49 1.96 2.37
CA ALA A 74 -9.81 2.47 2.76
C ALA A 74 -10.93 1.47 2.45
N VAL A 75 -10.93 0.88 1.24
CA VAL A 75 -11.93 -0.12 0.85
C VAL A 75 -11.88 -1.34 1.76
N ALA A 76 -10.68 -1.86 2.05
CA ALA A 76 -10.51 -3.00 2.94
C ALA A 76 -10.91 -2.67 4.39
N GLY A 77 -10.58 -1.48 4.89
CA GLY A 77 -10.96 -1.03 6.23
C GLY A 77 -12.48 -0.82 6.39
N CYS A 78 -13.19 -0.44 5.33
CA CYS A 78 -14.65 -0.39 5.32
C CYS A 78 -15.30 -1.79 5.23
N ALA A 79 -14.65 -2.75 4.57
CA ALA A 79 -15.13 -4.13 4.46
C ALA A 79 -15.01 -4.93 5.77
N GLU A 80 -14.10 -4.56 6.67
CA GLU A 80 -13.92 -5.17 8.00
C GLU A 80 -14.87 -4.58 9.07
N ALA A 81 -15.91 -3.82 8.71
CA ALA A 81 -16.97 -3.43 9.63
C ALA A 81 -18.16 -4.41 9.52
N PRO A 82 -18.14 -5.57 10.20
CA PRO A 82 -19.32 -6.40 10.32
C PRO A 82 -20.30 -5.68 11.24
N ASP A 83 -21.48 -5.41 10.69
CA ASP A 83 -22.78 -5.28 11.33
C ASP A 83 -22.76 -5.28 12.87
N ALA A 84 -23.01 -4.10 13.44
CA ALA A 84 -23.49 -3.99 14.80
C ALA A 84 -24.95 -4.50 14.83
N GLU A 85 -25.18 -5.81 14.96
CA GLU A 85 -26.50 -6.34 15.36
C GLU A 85 -26.44 -7.80 15.86
N GLY A 86 -26.93 -8.01 17.08
CA GLY A 86 -27.18 -9.34 17.65
C GLY A 86 -27.00 -9.39 19.18
N PRO A 87 -28.06 -9.23 20.00
CA PRO A 87 -27.95 -9.33 21.45
C PRO A 87 -27.57 -10.76 21.86
N THR A 88 -26.54 -10.85 22.67
CA THR A 88 -25.98 -12.07 23.26
C THR A 88 -27.06 -12.86 24.00
N ALA A 89 -27.61 -13.90 23.39
CA ALA A 89 -28.43 -14.89 24.08
C ALA A 89 -27.50 -15.75 24.95
N LEU A 90 -27.56 -15.53 26.27
CA LEU A 90 -26.97 -16.42 27.28
C LEU A 90 -27.59 -17.83 27.15
N PRO A 91 -26.80 -18.91 27.23
CA PRO A 91 -27.36 -20.26 27.30
C PRO A 91 -28.01 -20.51 28.67
N PRO A 92 -29.11 -21.30 28.74
CA PRO A 92 -29.70 -21.68 30.01
C PRO A 92 -28.81 -22.70 30.72
N LEU A 93 -28.59 -22.48 32.02
CA LEU A 93 -28.00 -23.48 32.91
C LEU A 93 -29.04 -24.58 33.17
N HIS A 94 -28.71 -25.81 32.77
CA HIS A 94 -29.32 -27.04 33.28
C HIS A 94 -28.22 -27.99 33.74
#